data_AF-A0A958EWE1-F1
#
_entry.id   AF-A0A958EWE1-F1
#
_cell.length_a   1.000
_cell.length_b   1.000
_cell.length_c   1.000
_cell.angle_alpha   90.00
_cell.angle_beta   90.00
_cell.angle_gamma   90.00
#
_symmetry.space_group_name_H-M   'P 1'
#
loop_
_entity.id
_entity.type
_entity.pdbx_description
1 polymer ?
#
loop_
_entity_poly.entity_id
_entity_poly.type
_entity_poly.pdbx_seq_one_letter_code
_entity_poly.pdbx_strand_id
1 'polypeptide(L)'
;MKKFKALETKRQFMSNANIIGIDPGKQTHHAVIIDKQGMRCGKPLSFSNSRRGFDDFITKVKQQTQERNVKDIVYANESSCNLWLPVP
;
A
#
# COMPACT_ATOMS: atom_id res chain seq x y z
N MET A 1 -14.07 20.41 16.41
CA MET A 1 -12.63 20.14 16.64
C MET A 1 -12.29 18.72 17.15
N LYS A 2 -13.08 18.06 18.01
CA LYS A 2 -12.72 16.72 18.55
C LYS A 2 -12.69 15.55 17.52
N LYS A 3 -13.44 15.62 16.41
CA LYS A 3 -13.57 14.53 15.42
C LYS A 3 -12.30 14.26 14.59
N PHE A 4 -11.39 15.23 14.46
CA PHE A 4 -10.18 15.08 13.64
C PHE A 4 -8.96 14.60 14.43
N LYS A 5 -8.95 14.79 15.75
CA LYS A 5 -7.81 14.45 16.61
C LYS A 5 -7.46 12.97 16.55
N ALA A 6 -8.47 12.08 16.51
CA ALA A 6 -8.26 10.64 16.38
C ALA A 6 -7.71 10.21 15.00
N LEU A 7 -8.09 10.93 13.93
CA LEU A 7 -7.57 10.68 12.58
C LEU A 7 -6.12 11.19 12.45
N GLU A 8 -5.81 12.32 13.08
CA GLU A 8 -4.45 12.85 13.20
C GLU A 8 -3.54 11.91 13.99
N THR A 9 -4.01 11.36 15.12
CA THR A 9 -3.25 10.38 15.91
C THR A 9 -2.99 9.09 15.12
N LYS A 10 -3.95 8.61 14.32
CA LYS A 10 -3.74 7.44 13.44
C LYS A 10 -2.73 7.73 12.32
N ARG A 11 -2.73 8.94 11.76
CA ARG A 11 -1.73 9.37 10.77
C ARG A 11 -0.34 9.55 11.38
N GLN A 12 -0.24 9.98 12.64
CA GLN A 12 1.03 10.10 13.36
C GLN A 12 1.77 8.78 13.52
N PHE A 13 1.08 7.64 13.65
CA PHE A 13 1.73 6.32 13.72
C PHE A 13 2.52 5.97 12.43
N MET A 14 2.20 6.62 11.32
CA MET A 14 2.81 6.36 10.01
C MET A 14 3.89 7.38 9.63
N SER A 15 4.22 8.34 10.52
CA SER A 15 5.08 9.49 10.19
C SER A 15 6.52 9.13 9.83
N ASN A 16 6.97 7.92 10.14
CA ASN A 16 8.34 7.46 9.88
C ASN A 16 8.43 6.37 8.81
N ALA A 17 7.30 5.89 8.30
CA ALA A 17 7.25 4.81 7.31
C ALA A 17 6.82 5.33 5.94
N ASN A 18 7.34 4.70 4.89
CA ASN A 18 6.75 4.85 3.57
C ASN A 18 5.52 3.96 3.47
N ILE A 19 4.50 4.45 2.76
CA ILE A 19 3.23 3.77 2.61
C ILE A 19 3.16 3.21 1.20
N ILE A 20 2.73 1.97 1.07
CA ILE A 20 2.39 1.35 -0.20
C ILE A 20 0.88 1.22 -0.23
N GLY A 21 0.23 2.18 -0.86
CA GLY A 21 -1.22 2.16 -1.07
C GLY A 21 -1.55 1.21 -2.21
N ILE A 22 -2.41 0.22 -1.96
CA ILE A 22 -2.86 -0.78 -2.93
C ILE A 22 -4.36 -0.60 -3.16
N ASP A 23 -4.74 -0.45 -4.43
CA ASP A 23 -6.10 -0.47 -4.95
C ASP A 23 -6.34 -1.83 -5.65
N PRO A 24 -7.07 -2.76 -5.03
CA PRO A 24 -7.30 -4.07 -5.60
C PRO A 24 -8.36 -4.07 -6.71
N GLY A 25 -7.94 -4.31 -7.95
CA GLY A 25 -8.86 -4.66 -9.05
C GLY A 25 -9.09 -6.17 -9.20
N LYS A 26 -10.13 -6.56 -9.96
CA LYS A 26 -10.48 -7.98 -10.20
C LYS A 26 -9.36 -8.78 -10.88
N GLN A 27 -8.70 -8.18 -11.88
CA GLN A 27 -7.65 -8.82 -12.67
C GLN A 27 -6.27 -8.20 -12.42
N THR A 28 -6.24 -6.89 -12.21
CA THR A 28 -5.01 -6.12 -12.02
C THR A 28 -5.19 -5.22 -10.81
N HIS A 29 -4.24 -5.29 -9.90
CA HIS A 29 -4.10 -4.39 -8.77
C HIS A 29 -3.18 -3.24 -9.13
N HIS A 30 -3.46 -2.07 -8.57
CA HIS A 30 -2.63 -0.88 -8.72
C HIS A 30 -2.03 -0.50 -7.37
N ALA A 31 -0.79 -0.03 -7.38
CA ALA A 31 -0.11 0.38 -6.16
C ALA A 31 0.73 1.64 -6.37
N VAL A 32 0.79 2.46 -5.31
CA VAL A 32 1.64 3.65 -5.26
C VAL A 32 2.44 3.65 -3.97
N ILE A 33 3.71 4.04 -4.07
CA ILE A 33 4.56 4.29 -2.91
C ILE A 33 4.43 5.77 -2.56
N ILE A 34 4.25 6.08 -1.28
CA ILE A 34 4.14 7.42 -0.73
C ILE A 34 5.19 7.53 0.36
N ASP A 35 6.00 8.59 0.35
CA ASP A 35 6.96 8.84 1.42
C ASP A 35 6.29 9.40 2.68
N LYS A 36 7.09 9.53 3.74
CA LYS A 36 6.68 10.14 5.01
C LYS A 36 6.18 11.59 4.89
N GLN A 37 6.48 12.30 3.81
CA GLN A 37 5.96 13.64 3.53
C GLN A 37 4.64 13.62 2.76
N GLY A 38 4.12 12.44 2.40
CA GLY A 38 2.90 12.29 1.62
C GLY A 38 3.12 12.42 0.12
N MET A 39 4.37 12.42 -0.35
CA MET A 39 4.71 12.58 -1.77
C MET A 39 4.83 11.23 -2.47
N ARG A 40 4.30 11.14 -3.69
CA ARG A 40 4.40 9.92 -4.49
C ARG A 40 5.85 9.64 -4.88
N CYS A 41 6.27 8.41 -4.61
CA CYS A 41 7.59 7.90 -4.87
C CYS A 41 7.61 7.06 -6.15
N GLY A 42 8.26 7.55 -7.21
CA GLY A 42 8.49 6.77 -8.42
C GLY A 42 7.23 6.58 -9.27
N LYS A 43 7.27 5.59 -10.16
CA LYS A 43 6.15 5.25 -11.05
C LYS A 43 5.15 4.35 -10.31
N PRO A 44 3.83 4.52 -10.56
CA PRO A 44 2.83 3.56 -10.10
C PRO A 44 3.19 2.14 -10.54
N LEU A 45 2.89 1.19 -9.68
CA LEU A 45 3.06 -0.23 -9.93
C LEU A 45 1.71 -0.85 -10.27
N SER A 46 1.74 -1.87 -11.11
CA SER A 46 0.59 -2.75 -11.33
C SER A 46 1.05 -4.20 -11.30
N PHE A 47 0.14 -5.07 -10.88
CA PHE A 47 0.38 -6.51 -10.82
C PHE A 47 -0.93 -7.28 -10.97
N SER A 48 -0.85 -8.49 -11.53
CA SER A 48 -2.03 -9.33 -11.71
C SER A 48 -2.52 -9.89 -10.39
N ASN A 49 -3.82 -10.18 -10.32
CA ASN A 49 -4.45 -10.93 -9.23
C ASN A 49 -4.08 -12.41 -9.30
N SER A 50 -2.79 -12.70 -9.10
CA SER A 50 -2.22 -14.04 -9.07
C SER A 50 -1.02 -14.06 -8.13
N ARG A 51 -0.65 -15.25 -7.64
CA ARG A 51 0.54 -15.41 -6.78
C ARG A 51 1.81 -14.86 -7.43
N ARG A 52 2.02 -15.20 -8.71
CA ARG A 52 3.17 -14.72 -9.49
C ARG A 52 3.17 -13.20 -9.62
N GLY A 53 2.01 -12.60 -9.92
CA GLY A 53 1.86 -11.15 -9.97
C GLY A 53 2.24 -10.47 -8.67
N PHE A 54 1.82 -11.05 -7.54
CA PHE A 54 2.21 -10.55 -6.22
C PHE A 54 3.72 -10.69 -5.94
N ASP A 55 4.33 -11.82 -6.28
CA ASP A 55 5.78 -12.03 -6.09
C ASP A 55 6.61 -11.03 -6.94
N ASP A 56 6.18 -10.78 -8.18
CA ASP A 56 6.77 -9.75 -9.06
C ASP A 56 6.60 -8.33 -8.47
N PHE A 57 5.43 -8.04 -7.89
CA PHE A 57 5.16 -6.77 -7.21
C PHE A 57 6.10 -6.57 -6.02
N ILE A 58 6.26 -7.56 -5.15
CA ILE A 58 7.17 -7.48 -4.00
C ILE A 58 8.61 -7.23 -4.46
N THR A 59 9.04 -7.86 -5.55
CA THR A 59 10.38 -7.65 -6.12
C THR A 59 10.56 -6.19 -6.59
N LYS A 60 9.58 -5.63 -7.31
CA LYS A 60 9.61 -4.23 -7.78
C LYS A 60 9.59 -3.24 -6.61
N VAL A 61 8.79 -3.50 -5.59
CA VAL A 61 8.76 -2.68 -4.36
C VAL A 61 10.14 -2.67 -3.72
N LYS A 62 10.75 -3.85 -3.49
CA LYS A 62 12.07 -3.96 -2.89
C LYS A 62 13.12 -3.16 -3.66
N GLN A 63 13.12 -3.24 -4.98
CA GLN A 63 14.01 -2.45 -5.84
C GLN A 63 13.83 -0.93 -5.58
N GLN A 64 12.58 -0.44 -5.67
CA GLN A 64 12.29 0.98 -5.48
C GLN A 64 12.56 1.48 -4.05
N THR A 65 12.46 0.62 -3.03
CA THR A 65 12.69 0.99 -1.63
C THR A 65 14.15 0.86 -1.20
N GLN A 66 14.90 -0.11 -1.74
CA GLN A 66 16.34 -0.24 -1.52
C GLN A 66 17.11 0.94 -2.10
N GLU A 67 16.76 1.38 -3.32
CA GLU A 67 17.33 2.58 -3.95
C GLU A 67 17.18 3.85 -3.09
N ARG A 68 16.22 3.86 -2.16
CA ARG A 68 15.86 5.01 -1.33
C ARG A 68 16.24 4.85 0.14
N ASN A 69 16.90 3.75 0.50
CA ASN A 69 17.28 3.40 1.89
C ASN A 69 16.10 3.47 2.88
N VAL A 70 14.93 3.01 2.43
CA VAL A 70 13.69 3.02 3.20
C VAL A 70 13.65 1.78 4.11
N LYS A 71 13.62 1.98 5.43
CA LYS A 71 13.64 0.89 6.42
C LYS A 71 12.25 0.47 6.87
N ASP A 72 11.33 1.43 6.99
CA ASP A 72 9.98 1.20 7.49
C ASP A 72 8.97 1.32 6.35
N ILE A 73 8.25 0.23 6.07
CA ILE A 73 7.26 0.15 4.99
C ILE A 73 5.94 -0.35 5.58
N VAL A 74 4.86 0.36 5.30
CA VAL A 74 3.50 -0.06 5.63
C VAL A 74 2.71 -0.30 4.35
N TYR A 75 2.10 -1.47 4.22
CA TYR A 75 1.17 -1.77 3.14
C TYR A 75 -0.24 -1.36 3.55
N ALA A 76 -0.78 -0.35 2.88
CA ALA A 76 -2.15 0.10 3.05
C ALA A 76 -3.01 -0.49 1.93
N ASN A 77 -3.65 -1.61 2.21
CA ASN A 77 -4.53 -2.27 1.26
C ASN A 77 -5.96 -1.75 1.41
N GLU A 78 -6.57 -1.25 0.34
CA GLU A 78 -7.99 -0.95 0.35
C GLU A 78 -8.76 -2.28 0.50
N SER A 79 -9.49 -2.43 1.60
CA SER A 79 -10.38 -3.57 1.77
C SER A 79 -11.53 -3.43 0.76
N SER A 80 -11.53 -4.25 -0.29
CA SER A 80 -12.73 -4.43 -1.12
C SER A 80 -13.78 -5.10 -0.25
N CYS A 81 -14.68 -4.30 0.33
CA CYS A 81 -15.75 -4.78 1.19
C CYS A 81 -16.76 -5.60 0.36
N ASN A 82 -16.52 -6.91 0.24
CA ASN A 82 -17.50 -7.98 0.10
C ASN A 82 -16.81 -9.36 0.12
N LEU A 83 -16.38 -9.82 1.30
CA LEU A 83 -15.84 -11.16 1.53
C LEU A 83 -16.89 -12.11 2.15
N TRP A 84 -18.13 -12.09 1.67
CA TRP A 84 -19.13 -13.08 2.07
C TRP A 84 -19.24 -14.15 0.98
N LEU A 85 -18.54 -15.25 1.16
CA LEU A 85 -18.82 -16.51 0.48
C LEU A 85 -19.55 -17.42 1.48
N PRO A 86 -20.82 -17.77 1.27
CA PRO A 86 -21.38 -18.93 1.95
C PRO A 86 -20.64 -20.16 1.42
N VAL A 87 -20.02 -20.90 2.33
CA VAL A 87 -19.41 -22.20 2.03
C VAL A 87 -20.56 -23.22 1.99
N PRO A 88 -20.68 -24.06 0.94
CA PRO A 88 -21.63 -25.17 0.94
C PRO A 88 -21.32 -26.19 2.03
#